data_AF-X1V387-F1
#
_entry.id   AF-X1V387-F1
#
_cell.length_a   1.000
_cell.length_b   1.000
_cell.length_c   1.000
_cell.angle_alpha   90.00
_cell.angle_beta   90.00
_cell.angle_gamma   90.00
#
_symmetry.space_group_name_H-M   'P 1'
#
loop_
_entity.id
_entity.type
_entity.pdbx_description
1 polymer ?
#
loop_
_entity_poly.entity_id
_entity_poly.type
_entity_poly.pdbx_seq_one_letter_code
_entity_poly.pdbx_strand_id
1 'polypeptide(L)' 'NDETVNGVVNTITGGRIALRDGFYIRRAAVEKRIPCFTSLDTVRAAVEILLNGSQTYNAQPLPDYRRKEPT' A
#
# COMPACT_ATOMS: atom_id res chain seq x y z
N ASN A 1 -8.02 14.59 -12.60
CA ASN A 1 -7.88 14.07 -11.23
C ASN A 1 -7.95 15.31 -10.39
N ASP A 2 -9.01 15.49 -9.61
CA ASP A 2 -9.23 16.76 -8.91
C ASP A 2 -8.45 16.80 -7.58
N GLU A 3 -7.52 15.85 -7.41
CA GLU A 3 -6.62 15.66 -6.25
C GLU A 3 -7.31 15.53 -4.89
N THR A 4 -8.63 15.29 -4.88
CA THR A 4 -9.43 15.17 -3.65
C THR A 4 -9.17 13.88 -2.86
N VAL A 5 -8.52 12.87 -3.47
CA VAL A 5 -8.28 11.56 -2.85
C VAL A 5 -6.81 11.18 -2.99
N ASN A 6 -6.14 10.93 -1.85
CA ASN A 6 -4.72 10.56 -1.80
C ASN A 6 -4.49 9.05 -1.66
N GLY A 7 -5.52 8.25 -1.38
CA GLY A 7 -5.42 6.80 -1.24
C GLY A 7 -6.80 6.13 -1.12
N VAL A 8 -6.87 4.86 -1.50
CA VAL A 8 -8.07 4.02 -1.41
C VAL A 8 -7.78 2.81 -0.55
N VAL A 9 -8.68 2.49 0.38
CA VAL A 9 -8.66 1.23 1.14
C VAL A 9 -9.88 0.41 0.72
N ASN A 10 -9.65 -0.71 0.03
CA ASN A 10 -10.70 -1.63 -0.41
C ASN A 10 -10.36 -3.08 -0.03
N THR A 11 -10.94 -3.54 1.08
CA THR A 11 -10.87 -4.94 1.51
C THR A 11 -12.03 -5.75 0.94
N ILE A 12 -11.84 -7.05 0.74
CA ILE A 12 -12.92 -7.94 0.32
C ILE A 12 -13.76 -8.35 1.54
N THR A 13 -15.00 -7.90 1.59
CA THR A 13 -16.03 -8.49 2.47
C THR A 13 -16.85 -9.44 1.61
N GLY A 14 -16.95 -10.71 1.98
CA GLY A 14 -17.51 -11.77 1.13
C GLY A 14 -18.85 -11.43 0.46
N GLY A 15 -19.06 -11.96 -0.75
CA GLY A 15 -20.28 -11.75 -1.53
C GLY A 15 -20.02 -11.27 -2.96
N ARG A 16 -20.90 -11.64 -3.91
CA ARG A 16 -20.68 -11.45 -5.36
C ARG A 16 -20.75 -9.98 -5.80
N ILE A 17 -21.56 -9.17 -5.12
CA ILE A 17 -21.73 -7.73 -5.41
C ILE A 17 -20.49 -6.95 -4.98
N ALA A 18 -19.99 -7.20 -3.76
CA ALA A 18 -18.76 -6.60 -3.23
C ALA A 18 -17.54 -6.91 -4.12
N LEU A 19 -17.48 -8.08 -4.75
CA LEU A 19 -16.42 -8.44 -5.71
C LEU A 19 -16.46 -7.58 -6.98
N ARG A 20 -17.65 -7.28 -7.52
CA ARG A 20 -17.81 -6.49 -8.74
C ARG A 20 -17.55 -5.01 -8.51
N ASP A 21 -18.13 -4.44 -7.45
CA ASP A 21 -17.91 -3.03 -7.12
C ASP A 21 -16.46 -2.77 -6.70
N GLY A 22 -15.91 -3.63 -5.82
CA GLY A 22 -14.50 -3.58 -5.44
C GLY A 22 -13.55 -3.68 -6.64
N PHE A 23 -13.91 -4.44 -7.69
CA PHE A 23 -13.12 -4.47 -8.92
C PHE A 23 -13.07 -3.10 -9.62
N TYR A 24 -14.22 -2.42 -9.77
CA TYR A 24 -14.26 -1.09 -10.38
C TYR A 24 -13.50 -0.06 -9.56
N ILE A 25 -13.62 -0.11 -8.23
CA ILE A 25 -12.87 0.76 -7.31
C ILE A 25 -11.35 0.58 -7.50
N ARG A 26 -10.85 -0.66 -7.44
CA ARG A 26 -9.42 -0.95 -7.61
C ARG A 26 -8.91 -0.52 -8.98
N ARG A 27 -9.69 -0.78 -10.03
CA ARG A 27 -9.34 -0.37 -11.40
C ARG A 27 -9.23 1.15 -11.52
N ALA A 28 -10.23 1.88 -11.04
CA ALA A 28 -10.23 3.35 -11.10
C ALA A 28 -9.06 3.97 -10.33
N ALA A 29 -8.70 3.40 -9.16
CA ALA A 29 -7.55 3.86 -8.39
C ALA A 29 -6.24 3.70 -9.16
N VAL A 30 -6.00 2.53 -9.76
CA VAL A 30 -4.80 2.24 -10.57
C VAL A 30 -4.72 3.15 -11.80
N GLU A 31 -5.81 3.30 -12.56
CA GLU A 31 -5.87 4.17 -13.74
C GLU A 31 -5.58 5.64 -13.39
N LYS A 32 -5.93 6.08 -12.17
CA LYS A 32 -5.66 7.43 -11.65
C LYS A 32 -4.32 7.57 -10.92
N ARG A 33 -3.51 6.51 -10.82
CA ARG A 33 -2.25 6.48 -10.05
C ARG A 33 -2.45 6.81 -8.56
N ILE A 34 -3.60 6.44 -8.00
CA ILE A 34 -3.90 6.56 -6.57
C ILE A 34 -3.57 5.23 -5.89
N PRO A 35 -2.78 5.21 -4.79
CA PRO A 35 -2.51 4.00 -4.04
C PRO A 35 -3.80 3.28 -3.62
N CYS A 36 -3.87 1.98 -3.86
CA CYS A 36 -5.03 1.16 -3.51
C CYS A 36 -4.59 0.00 -2.60
N PHE A 37 -5.05 0.01 -1.36
CA PHE A 37 -4.71 -1.01 -0.36
C PHE A 37 -5.83 -2.04 -0.24
N THR A 38 -5.48 -3.32 -0.33
CA THR A 38 -6.42 -4.43 -0.20
C THR A 38 -6.25 -5.26 1.08
N SER A 39 -5.31 -4.86 1.94
CA SER A 39 -5.05 -5.45 3.25
C SER A 39 -4.93 -4.35 4.30
N LEU A 40 -5.57 -4.56 5.46
CA LEU A 40 -5.48 -3.65 6.60
C LEU A 40 -4.06 -3.58 7.18
N ASP A 41 -3.30 -4.67 7.12
CA ASP A 41 -1.92 -4.69 7.62
C ASP A 41 -1.01 -3.79 6.77
N THR A 42 -1.22 -3.78 5.45
CA THR A 42 -0.49 -2.86 4.55
C THR A 42 -0.87 -1.40 4.79
N VAL A 43 -2.15 -1.12 5.06
CA VAL A 43 -2.61 0.23 5.42
C VAL A 43 -1.95 0.68 6.72
N ARG A 44 -1.90 -0.19 7.73
CA ARG A 44 -1.25 0.12 9.01
C ARG A 44 0.20 0.51 8.80
N ALA A 45 0.98 -0.30 8.08
CA ALA A 45 2.37 0.00 7.77
C ALA A 45 2.53 1.32 6.99
N ALA A 46 1.64 1.59 6.02
CA ALA A 46 1.66 2.85 5.27
C ALA A 46 1.37 4.06 6.18
N VAL A 47 0.41 3.97 7.09
CA VAL A 47 0.08 5.04 8.06
C VAL A 47 1.24 5.26 9.03
N GLU A 48 1.86 4.19 9.54
CA GLU A 48 3.03 4.29 10.42
C GLU A 48 4.18 5.05 9.74
N ILE A 49 4.47 4.76 8.46
CA ILE A 49 5.49 5.49 7.68
C ILE A 49 5.10 6.96 7.52
N LEU A 50 3.83 7.26 7.20
CA LEU A 50 3.36 8.63 7.03
C LEU A 50 3.46 9.46 8.32
N LEU A 51 3.15 8.86 9.47
CA LEU A 51 3.24 9.51 10.77
C LEU A 51 4.69 9.72 11.23
N ASN A 52 5.56 8.75 10.96
CA ASN A 52 6.96 8.79 11.39
C ASN A 52 7.85 9.57 10.41
N GLY A 53 7.31 9.99 9.25
CA GLY A 53 8.02 10.75 8.24
C GLY A 53 9.08 9.94 7.48
N SER A 54 9.83 10.63 6.62
CA SER A 54 10.90 10.05 5.80
C SER A 54 12.00 9.47 6.70
N GLN A 55 12.06 8.15 6.84
CA GLN A 55 13.22 7.50 7.43
C GLN A 55 14.36 7.52 6.41
N THR A 56 15.57 7.83 6.85
CA THR A 56 16.76 7.60 6.03
C THR A 56 16.97 6.09 5.92
N TYR A 57 16.58 5.52 4.78
CA TYR A 57 16.82 4.11 4.50
C TYR A 57 18.21 3.92 3.88
N ASN A 58 18.95 2.96 4.40
CA ASN A 58 20.21 2.51 3.80
C ASN A 58 19.95 1.26 2.97
N ALA A 59 19.99 1.40 1.64
CA ALA A 59 19.89 0.27 0.73
C ALA A 59 21.28 -0.35 0.54
N GLN A 60 21.43 -1.62 0.91
CA GLN A 60 22.69 -2.34 0.76
C GLN A 60 22.65 -3.25 -0.48
N PRO A 61 23.77 -3.41 -1.21
CA PRO A 61 23.91 -4.46 -2.21
C PRO A 61 23.58 -5.83 -1.60
N LEU A 62 23.00 -6.73 -2.42
CA LEU A 62 22.58 -8.05 -1.95
C LEU A 62 23.69 -8.85 -1.23
N PRO A 63 24.97 -8.82 -1.67
CA PRO A 63 26.05 -9.49 -0.95
C PRO A 63 26.23 -8.97 0.49
N ASP A 64 26.11 -7.66 0.69
CA ASP A 64 26.33 -7.02 1.99
C ASP A 64 25.14 -7.22 2.94
N TYR A 65 23.91 -7.17 2.41
CA TYR A 65 22.70 -7.46 3.17
C TYR A 65 22.69 -8.89 3.74
N ARG A 66 23.11 -9.89 2.94
CA ARG A 66 23.10 -11.30 3.35
C ARG A 66 24.17 -11.67 4.37
N ARG A 67 25.27 -10.93 4.43
CA ARG A 67 26.41 -11.19 5.33
C ARG A 67 26.24 -10.54 6.70
N LYS A 68 25.16 -9.79 6.92
CA LYS A 68 24.91 -9.11 8.18
C LYS A 68 24.55 -10.16 9.24
N GLU A 69 25.41 -10.34 10.25
CA GLU A 69 25.11 -11.12 11.44
C GLU A 69 23.81 -10.58 12.07
N PRO A 70 22.88 -11.45 12.50
CA PRO A 70 21.67 -10.99 13.15
C PRO A 70 22.04 -10.29 14.48
N THR A 71 21.68 -9.02 14.60
CA THR A 71 21.70 -8.25 15.86
C THR A 71 20.65 -8.73 16.84
#